data_AF-A0A7R9IPE7-F1
#
_entry.id   AF-A0A7R9IPE7-F1
#
_cell.length_a   1.000
_cell.length_b   1.000
_cell.length_c   1.000
_cell.angle_alpha   90.00
_cell.angle_beta   90.00
_cell.angle_gamma   90.00
#
_symmetry.space_group_name_H-M   'P 1'
#
loop_
_entity.id
_entity.type
_entity.pdbx_description
1 polymer ?
#
loop_
_entity_poly.entity_id
_entity_poly.type
_entity_poly.pdbx_seq_one_letter_code
_entity_poly.pdbx_strand_id
1 'polypeptide(L)'
;MDCRLIVADLLTCDKDCTIGSLNAESGDRWNFTTNNSMSMERRIRKELEDQGLLDPVDPSKEDPVDDEILAEIKRCQTELKTISAQNFQQLKRLKKLATEEVMRQDLKKKLQHVDNEILEVFWRIHNTKLKKLPIMKREQELAVDALKEREALLKQIECVGDNA
;
A
#
# COMPACT_ATOMS: atom_id res chain seq x y z
N MET A 1 10.64 -22.69 3.87
CA MET A 1 9.79 -21.48 3.91
C MET A 1 10.44 -20.47 3.00
N ASP A 2 10.05 -20.46 1.73
CA ASP A 2 10.69 -19.63 0.70
C ASP A 2 10.01 -18.26 0.66
N CYS A 3 10.60 -17.25 1.31
CA CYS A 3 10.04 -15.90 1.40
C CYS A 3 9.86 -15.23 0.01
N ARG A 4 10.43 -15.81 -1.05
CA ARG A 4 10.29 -15.35 -2.44
C ARG A 4 8.87 -15.48 -2.99
N LEU A 5 8.08 -16.47 -2.56
CA LEU A 5 6.70 -16.62 -3.03
C LEU A 5 5.74 -15.58 -2.42
N ILE A 6 5.95 -15.20 -1.15
CA ILE A 6 5.02 -14.33 -0.41
C ILE A 6 5.00 -12.89 -0.99
N VAL A 7 6.13 -12.42 -1.55
CA VAL A 7 6.25 -11.04 -2.06
C VAL A 7 5.73 -10.90 -3.49
N ALA A 8 5.74 -11.98 -4.28
CA ALA A 8 5.22 -11.97 -5.64
C ALA A 8 3.69 -11.74 -5.69
N ASP A 9 2.96 -12.28 -4.71
CA ASP A 9 1.50 -12.11 -4.62
C ASP A 9 1.06 -10.70 -4.17
N LEU A 10 1.95 -9.92 -3.56
CA LEU A 10 1.68 -8.53 -3.13
C LEU A 10 1.92 -7.50 -4.25
N LEU A 11 2.40 -7.92 -5.43
CA LEU A 11 2.72 -7.04 -6.56
C LEU A 11 1.62 -6.97 -7.63
N THR A 12 0.53 -7.75 -7.51
CA THR A 12 -0.53 -7.84 -8.53
C THR A 12 -1.83 -7.13 -8.18
N CYS A 13 -1.99 -6.57 -6.98
CA CYS A 13 -3.20 -5.85 -6.57
C CYS A 13 -3.05 -4.33 -6.76
N ASP A 14 -2.85 -3.90 -8.01
CA ASP A 14 -2.92 -2.49 -8.40
C ASP A 14 -3.65 -2.44 -9.76
N LYS A 15 -4.99 -2.42 -9.71
CA LYS A 15 -5.89 -1.72 -10.66
C LYS A 15 -7.35 -2.00 -10.31
N ASP A 16 -8.12 -0.91 -10.31
CA ASP A 16 -9.59 -0.82 -10.36
C ASP A 16 -10.34 -0.85 -9.01
N CYS A 17 -10.18 0.20 -8.22
CA CYS A 17 -11.25 0.67 -7.33
C CYS A 17 -11.76 2.03 -7.83
N THR A 18 -12.43 2.01 -8.98
CA THR A 18 -13.19 3.16 -9.49
C THR A 18 -14.57 3.12 -8.84
N ILE A 19 -14.82 4.02 -7.89
CA ILE A 19 -16.15 4.23 -7.32
C ILE A 19 -17.05 4.73 -8.45
N GLY A 20 -18.07 3.94 -8.80
CA GLY A 20 -18.99 4.19 -9.91
C GLY A 20 -19.78 5.48 -9.72
N SER A 21 -19.90 6.25 -10.81
CA SER A 21 -20.86 7.36 -10.93
C SER A 21 -22.23 6.79 -11.30
N LEU A 22 -23.23 6.98 -10.43
CA LEU A 22 -24.63 6.74 -10.74
C LEU A 22 -25.21 7.99 -11.39
N ASN A 23 -25.40 7.97 -12.70
CA ASN A 23 -26.19 8.99 -13.39
C ASN A 23 -27.66 8.53 -13.43
N ALA A 24 -28.53 9.40 -12.92
CA ALA A 24 -29.98 9.28 -13.02
C ALA A 24 -30.50 9.90 -14.33
N GLU A 25 -31.74 9.52 -14.65
CA GLU A 25 -32.68 10.13 -15.62
C GLU A 25 -32.46 9.72 -17.09
N SER A 26 -33.44 9.13 -17.79
CA SER A 26 -34.78 9.68 -17.98
C SER A 26 -35.78 8.58 -18.37
N GLY A 27 -36.93 8.53 -17.69
CA GLY A 27 -38.07 7.69 -18.05
C GLY A 27 -39.24 8.56 -18.47
N ASP A 28 -39.53 8.63 -19.76
CA ASP A 28 -40.75 9.22 -20.31
C ASP A 28 -41.99 8.47 -19.80
N ARG A 29 -42.87 9.13 -19.04
CA ARG A 29 -44.26 8.67 -18.96
C ARG A 29 -45.26 9.73 -18.45
N TRP A 30 -46.22 10.02 -19.32
CA TRP A 30 -47.58 10.56 -19.07
C TRP A 30 -47.80 12.08 -19.00
N ASN A 31 -48.13 12.66 -20.18
CA ASN A 31 -48.93 13.88 -20.27
C ASN A 31 -50.40 13.55 -19.99
N PHE A 32 -50.81 13.59 -18.72
CA PHE A 32 -52.22 13.54 -18.32
C PHE A 32 -52.63 14.91 -17.75
N THR A 33 -53.33 15.70 -18.57
CA THR A 33 -54.16 16.86 -18.19
C THR A 33 -53.71 17.66 -16.94
N THR A 34 -52.60 18.37 -17.10
CA THR A 34 -51.87 19.12 -16.05
C THR A 34 -52.69 20.18 -15.31
N ASN A 35 -53.69 20.79 -15.95
CA ASN A 35 -54.46 21.88 -15.33
C ASN A 35 -55.47 21.43 -14.26
N ASN A 36 -56.04 20.24 -14.38
CA ASN A 36 -56.91 19.67 -13.34
C ASN A 36 -56.08 19.00 -12.24
N SER A 37 -54.90 18.48 -12.61
CA SER A 37 -53.96 17.83 -11.71
C SER A 37 -53.50 18.76 -10.58
N MET A 38 -53.12 20.02 -10.88
CA MET A 38 -52.67 20.95 -9.84
C MET A 38 -53.78 21.34 -8.84
N SER A 39 -55.04 21.42 -9.29
CA SER A 39 -56.19 21.67 -8.41
C SER A 39 -56.46 20.46 -7.51
N MET A 40 -56.35 19.25 -8.07
CA MET A 40 -56.48 18.00 -7.33
C MET A 40 -55.35 17.81 -6.33
N GLU A 41 -54.10 18.05 -6.73
CA GLU A 41 -52.91 17.99 -5.88
C GLU A 41 -53.03 18.94 -4.68
N ARG A 42 -53.47 20.19 -4.91
CA ARG A 42 -53.69 21.16 -3.82
C ARG A 42 -54.76 20.69 -2.83
N ARG A 43 -55.84 20.08 -3.32
CA ARG A 43 -56.91 19.54 -2.45
C ARG A 43 -56.46 18.31 -1.68
N ILE A 44 -55.72 17.42 -2.32
CA ILE A 44 -55.16 16.22 -1.68
C ILE A 44 -54.17 16.64 -0.58
N ARG A 45 -53.26 17.58 -0.88
CA ARG A 45 -52.32 18.09 0.12
C ARG A 45 -53.06 18.68 1.32
N LYS A 46 -54.05 19.54 1.09
CA LYS A 46 -54.83 20.15 2.16
C LYS A 46 -55.57 19.11 3.02
N GLU A 47 -56.18 18.11 2.40
CA GLU A 47 -56.87 17.03 3.13
C GLU A 47 -55.89 16.22 3.99
N LEU A 48 -54.67 15.98 3.50
CA LEU A 48 -53.64 15.30 4.27
C LEU A 48 -53.10 16.17 5.42
N GLU A 49 -53.00 17.49 5.23
CA GLU A 49 -52.70 18.44 6.31
C GLU A 49 -53.80 18.46 7.37
N ASP A 50 -55.07 18.50 6.96
CA ASP A 50 -56.24 18.53 7.85
C ASP A 50 -56.38 17.22 8.67
N GLN A 51 -55.93 16.08 8.12
CA GLN A 51 -55.86 14.80 8.84
C GLN A 51 -54.62 14.66 9.73
N GLY A 52 -53.74 15.67 9.75
CA GLY A 52 -52.48 15.66 10.50
C GLY A 52 -51.46 14.67 9.95
N LEU A 53 -51.59 14.26 8.68
CA LEU A 53 -50.65 13.37 7.99
C LEU A 53 -49.52 14.15 7.30
N LEU A 54 -49.72 15.44 7.06
CA LEU A 54 -48.75 16.38 6.50
C LEU A 54 -48.69 17.63 7.38
N ASP A 55 -47.49 18.11 7.67
CA ASP A 55 -47.33 19.41 8.32
C ASP A 55 -47.62 20.54 7.31
N PRO A 56 -48.28 21.63 7.74
CA PRO A 56 -48.49 22.78 6.87
C PRO A 56 -47.14 23.32 6.42
N VAL A 57 -46.95 23.42 5.10
CA VAL A 57 -45.71 23.97 4.52
C VAL A 57 -45.58 25.42 4.97
N ASP A 58 -44.71 25.67 5.94
CA ASP A 58 -44.30 27.02 6.31
C ASP A 58 -43.22 27.47 5.33
N PRO A 59 -43.50 28.43 4.43
CA PRO A 59 -42.49 28.94 3.49
C PRO A 59 -41.34 29.67 4.20
N SER A 60 -41.44 29.88 5.52
CA SER A 60 -40.43 30.50 6.38
C SER A 60 -39.52 29.47 7.06
N LYS A 61 -39.86 28.18 7.03
CA LYS A 61 -38.99 27.09 7.45
C LYS A 61 -38.10 26.68 6.30
N GLU A 62 -37.20 27.59 5.90
CA GLU A 62 -35.88 27.13 5.50
C GLU A 62 -35.23 26.65 6.80
N ASP A 63 -35.43 25.38 7.14
CA ASP A 63 -34.63 24.72 8.15
C ASP A 63 -33.43 24.07 7.44
N PRO A 64 -32.30 24.77 7.18
CA PRO A 64 -31.02 24.10 7.20
C PRO A 64 -30.63 23.97 8.67
N VAL A 65 -31.47 23.31 9.47
CA VAL A 65 -31.08 22.87 10.79
C VAL A 65 -29.96 21.87 10.54
N ASP A 66 -28.76 22.20 11.03
CA ASP A 66 -27.57 21.35 10.99
C ASP A 66 -27.97 19.88 11.05
N ASP A 67 -27.91 19.21 9.91
CA ASP A 67 -28.17 17.78 9.83
C ASP A 67 -27.01 17.09 10.55
N GLU A 68 -27.20 16.87 11.85
CA GLU A 68 -26.24 16.26 12.78
C GLU A 68 -25.71 14.94 12.20
N ILE A 69 -26.58 14.20 11.50
CA ILE A 69 -26.22 12.95 10.84
C ILE A 69 -25.26 13.24 9.67
N LEU A 70 -25.56 14.24 8.83
CA LEU A 70 -24.66 14.65 7.75
C LEU A 70 -23.32 15.18 8.26
N ALA A 71 -23.31 15.93 9.36
CA ALA A 71 -22.10 16.42 10.01
C ALA A 71 -21.22 15.26 10.52
N GLU A 72 -21.84 14.28 11.18
CA GLU A 72 -21.15 13.09 11.68
C GLU A 72 -20.62 12.21 10.54
N ILE A 73 -21.40 12.04 9.45
CA ILE A 73 -20.94 11.35 8.24
C ILE A 73 -19.70 12.05 7.66
N LYS A 74 -19.70 13.38 7.55
CA LYS A 74 -18.54 14.15 7.06
C LYS A 74 -17.32 14.00 7.98
N ARG A 75 -17.52 13.97 9.30
CA ARG A 75 -16.45 13.72 10.28
C ARG A 75 -15.83 12.34 10.07
N CYS A 76 -16.65 11.29 10.03
CA CYS A 76 -16.22 9.92 9.79
C CYS A 76 -15.51 9.77 8.43
N GLN A 77 -16.01 10.40 7.37
CA GLN A 77 -15.35 10.40 6.06
C GLN A 77 -13.96 11.06 6.12
N THR A 78 -13.80 12.11 6.90
CA THR A 78 -12.51 12.83 7.03
C THR A 78 -11.50 11.99 7.82
N GLU A 79 -11.96 11.33 8.88
CA GLU A 79 -11.17 10.38 9.66
C GLU A 79 -10.72 9.20 8.80
N LEU A 80 -11.64 8.58 8.04
CA LEU A 80 -11.33 7.48 7.13
C LEU A 80 -10.30 7.89 6.07
N LYS A 81 -10.43 9.08 5.48
CA LYS A 81 -9.44 9.60 4.51
C LYS A 81 -8.06 9.77 5.16
N THR A 82 -8.02 10.27 6.39
CA THR A 82 -6.78 10.49 7.13
C THR A 82 -6.09 9.15 7.45
N ILE A 83 -6.83 8.19 7.99
CA ILE A 83 -6.34 6.86 8.31
C ILE A 83 -5.89 6.13 7.03
N SER A 84 -6.65 6.24 5.95
CA SER A 84 -6.29 5.65 4.65
C SER A 84 -4.96 6.20 4.14
N ALA A 85 -4.77 7.52 4.19
CA ALA A 85 -3.52 8.16 3.77
C ALA A 85 -2.32 7.72 4.63
N GLN A 86 -2.50 7.63 5.96
CA GLN A 86 -1.48 7.14 6.88
C GLN A 86 -1.13 5.67 6.59
N ASN A 87 -2.13 4.81 6.44
CA ASN A 87 -1.93 3.39 6.11
C ASN A 87 -1.19 3.23 4.79
N PHE A 88 -1.54 4.00 3.77
CA PHE A 88 -0.84 4.01 2.49
C PHE A 88 0.64 4.39 2.63
N GLN A 89 0.94 5.45 3.38
CA GLN A 89 2.32 5.88 3.66
C GLN A 89 3.10 4.80 4.42
N GLN A 90 2.50 4.18 5.45
CA GLN A 90 3.14 3.10 6.20
C GLN A 90 3.38 1.88 5.34
N LEU A 91 2.42 1.47 4.50
CA LEU A 91 2.59 0.37 3.55
C LEU A 91 3.74 0.64 2.58
N LYS A 92 3.83 1.86 2.03
CA LYS A 92 4.94 2.25 1.16
C LYS A 92 6.30 2.17 1.88
N ARG A 93 6.36 2.65 3.13
CA ARG A 93 7.56 2.58 3.98
C ARG A 93 7.96 1.14 4.26
N LEU A 94 7.01 0.31 4.70
CA LEU A 94 7.24 -1.10 5.03
C LEU A 94 7.66 -1.90 3.79
N LYS A 95 7.05 -1.65 2.63
CA LYS A 95 7.45 -2.28 1.37
C LYS A 95 8.90 -1.94 1.02
N LYS A 96 9.30 -0.66 1.13
CA LYS A 96 10.69 -0.22 0.91
C LYS A 96 11.65 -0.96 1.85
N LEU A 97 11.37 -0.94 3.16
CA LEU A 97 12.20 -1.60 4.16
C LEU A 97 12.31 -3.12 3.94
N ALA A 98 11.20 -3.77 3.56
CA ALA A 98 11.20 -5.20 3.26
C ALA A 98 12.05 -5.52 2.02
N THR A 99 11.97 -4.70 0.97
CA THR A 99 12.81 -4.89 -0.21
C THR A 99 14.30 -4.66 0.08
N GLU A 100 14.65 -3.65 0.87
CA GLU A 100 16.02 -3.40 1.31
C GLU A 100 16.54 -4.54 2.20
N GLU A 101 15.73 -5.05 3.11
CA GLU A 101 16.07 -6.22 3.94
C GLU A 101 16.37 -7.46 3.09
N VAL A 102 15.53 -7.76 2.10
CA VAL A 102 15.76 -8.90 1.19
C VAL A 102 17.08 -8.74 0.43
N MET A 103 17.35 -7.55 -0.12
CA MET A 103 18.62 -7.27 -0.80
C MET A 103 19.81 -7.46 0.15
N ARG A 104 19.70 -6.95 1.39
CA ARG A 104 20.75 -7.09 2.40
C ARG A 104 20.98 -8.55 2.79
N GLN A 105 19.93 -9.35 2.92
CA GLN A 105 20.05 -10.78 3.20
C GLN A 105 20.74 -11.54 2.07
N ASP A 106 20.41 -11.21 0.82
CA ASP A 106 21.08 -11.84 -0.33
C ASP A 106 22.57 -11.46 -0.42
N LEU A 107 22.93 -10.22 -0.08
CA LEU A 107 24.34 -9.83 0.08
C LEU A 107 25.04 -10.57 1.23
N LYS A 108 24.37 -10.73 2.38
CA LYS A 108 24.91 -11.51 3.51
C LYS A 108 25.15 -12.98 3.15
N LYS A 109 24.26 -13.60 2.36
CA LYS A 109 24.45 -14.97 1.86
C LYS A 109 25.69 -15.07 0.96
N LYS A 110 25.88 -14.08 0.06
CA LYS A 110 27.09 -14.00 -0.78
C LYS A 110 28.34 -13.82 0.08
N LEU A 111 28.29 -12.93 1.07
CA LEU A 111 29.40 -12.70 2.00
C LEU A 111 29.79 -13.99 2.73
N GLN A 112 28.81 -14.76 3.21
CA GLN A 112 29.06 -16.04 3.85
C GLN A 112 29.73 -17.05 2.90
N HIS A 113 29.37 -17.04 1.62
CA HIS A 113 30.03 -17.88 0.62
C HIS A 113 31.50 -17.50 0.45
N VAL A 114 31.80 -16.21 0.28
CA VAL A 114 33.18 -15.71 0.16
C VAL A 114 33.98 -15.97 1.44
N ASP A 115 33.38 -15.82 2.62
CA ASP A 115 34.04 -16.14 3.90
C ASP A 115 34.43 -17.64 3.96
N ASN A 116 33.59 -18.54 3.45
CA ASN A 116 33.94 -19.96 3.34
C ASN A 116 35.07 -20.20 2.34
N GLU A 117 35.08 -19.52 1.19
CA GLU A 117 36.19 -19.62 0.22
C GLU A 117 37.52 -19.14 0.82
N ILE A 118 37.51 -18.05 1.60
CA ILE A 118 38.68 -17.56 2.32
C ILE A 118 39.22 -18.64 3.26
N LEU A 119 38.34 -19.29 4.02
CA LEU A 119 38.73 -20.40 4.90
C LEU A 119 39.31 -21.58 4.13
N GLU A 120 38.72 -21.97 3.01
CA GLU A 120 39.23 -23.05 2.17
C GLU A 120 40.63 -22.75 1.63
N VAL A 121 40.85 -21.54 1.10
CA VAL A 121 42.17 -21.11 0.60
C VAL A 121 43.17 -21.04 1.75
N PHE A 122 42.76 -20.53 2.92
CA PHE A 122 43.59 -20.53 4.12
C PHE A 122 44.04 -21.93 4.51
N TRP A 123 43.11 -22.89 4.61
CA TRP A 123 43.43 -24.27 4.98
C TRP A 123 44.35 -24.94 3.95
N ARG A 124 44.14 -24.66 2.67
CA ARG A 124 45.00 -25.15 1.59
C ARG A 124 46.43 -24.64 1.74
N ILE A 125 46.59 -23.33 1.89
CA ILE A 125 47.90 -22.69 2.11
C ILE A 125 48.55 -23.20 3.41
N HIS A 126 47.78 -23.30 4.49
CA HIS A 126 48.26 -23.79 5.79
C HIS A 126 48.80 -25.22 5.68
N ASN A 127 48.06 -26.11 5.01
CA ASN A 127 48.49 -27.49 4.81
C ASN A 127 49.74 -27.59 3.90
N THR A 128 49.85 -26.74 2.88
CA THR A 128 51.05 -26.63 2.04
C THR A 128 52.26 -26.18 2.88
N LYS A 129 52.08 -25.18 3.76
CA LYS A 129 53.10 -24.73 4.71
C LYS A 129 53.51 -25.83 5.69
N LEU A 130 52.57 -26.58 6.25
CA LEU A 130 52.85 -27.70 7.16
C LEU A 130 53.69 -28.78 6.48
N LYS A 131 53.43 -29.05 5.20
CA LYS A 131 54.20 -29.98 4.37
C LYS A 131 55.56 -29.41 3.91
N LYS A 132 55.90 -28.17 4.30
CA LYS A 132 57.11 -27.44 3.87
C LYS A 132 57.23 -27.33 2.34
N LEU A 133 56.09 -27.32 1.66
CA LEU A 133 56.02 -27.16 0.21
C LEU A 133 55.94 -25.65 -0.14
N PRO A 134 56.41 -25.25 -1.33
CA PRO A 134 56.25 -23.88 -1.79
C PRO A 134 54.77 -23.58 -2.05
N ILE A 135 54.31 -22.41 -1.58
CA ILE A 135 52.94 -21.92 -1.83
C ILE A 135 52.83 -21.48 -3.29
N MET A 136 51.76 -21.88 -3.96
CA MET A 136 51.56 -21.52 -5.37
C MET A 136 51.12 -20.05 -5.49
N LYS A 137 51.65 -19.31 -6.47
CA LYS A 137 51.22 -17.94 -6.80
C LYS A 137 49.70 -17.85 -6.99
N ARG A 138 49.13 -18.84 -7.68
CA ARG A 138 47.67 -18.96 -7.88
C ARG A 138 46.88 -18.99 -6.56
N GLU A 139 47.38 -19.65 -5.51
CA GLU A 139 46.69 -19.68 -4.21
C GLU A 139 46.75 -18.32 -3.50
N GLN A 140 47.84 -17.59 -3.67
CA GLN A 140 47.97 -16.23 -3.14
C GLN A 140 47.02 -15.26 -3.86
N GLU A 141 46.91 -15.37 -5.18
CA GLU A 141 45.97 -14.58 -5.99
C GLU A 141 44.52 -14.85 -5.54
N LEU A 142 44.12 -16.13 -5.41
CA LEU A 142 42.80 -16.50 -4.92
C LEU A 142 42.50 -15.91 -3.52
N ALA A 143 43.48 -15.94 -2.60
CA ALA A 143 43.30 -15.35 -1.27
C ALA A 143 43.10 -13.82 -1.34
N VAL A 144 43.89 -13.14 -2.17
CA VAL A 144 43.80 -11.69 -2.35
C VAL A 144 42.47 -11.29 -2.98
N ASP A 145 42.01 -12.02 -3.99
CA ASP A 145 40.77 -11.71 -4.70
C ASP A 145 39.54 -11.97 -3.81
N ALA A 146 39.51 -13.08 -3.07
CA ALA A 146 38.43 -13.36 -2.10
C ALA A 146 38.35 -12.29 -0.99
N LEU A 147 39.49 -11.78 -0.51
CA LEU A 147 39.53 -10.69 0.47
C LEU A 147 38.99 -9.36 -0.11
N LYS A 148 39.33 -9.04 -1.35
CA LYS A 148 38.79 -7.84 -2.03
C LYS A 148 37.29 -7.96 -2.25
N GLU A 149 36.81 -9.13 -2.66
CA GLU A 149 35.37 -9.36 -2.85
C GLU A 149 34.61 -9.23 -1.53
N ARG A 150 35.15 -9.79 -0.45
CA ARG A 150 34.61 -9.62 0.91
C ARG A 150 34.48 -8.15 1.30
N GLU A 151 35.52 -7.35 1.06
CA GLU A 151 35.51 -5.91 1.33
C GLU A 151 34.45 -5.18 0.50
N ALA A 152 34.33 -5.53 -0.79
CA ALA A 152 33.31 -4.95 -1.67
C ALA A 152 31.88 -5.29 -1.21
N LEU A 153 31.63 -6.53 -0.78
CA LEU A 153 30.33 -6.95 -0.26
C LEU A 153 29.97 -6.24 1.06
N LEU A 154 30.93 -6.04 1.96
CA LEU A 154 30.71 -5.29 3.19
C LEU A 154 30.31 -3.84 2.91
N LYS A 155 31.00 -3.16 1.98
CA LYS A 155 30.63 -1.81 1.53
C LYS A 155 29.23 -1.77 0.94
N GLN A 156 28.87 -2.75 0.11
CA GLN A 156 27.52 -2.83 -0.45
C GLN A 156 26.45 -3.02 0.63
N ILE A 157 26.71 -3.82 1.66
CA ILE A 157 25.77 -4.05 2.78
C ILE A 157 25.54 -2.76 3.58
N GLU A 158 26.59 -1.98 3.82
CA GLU A 158 26.49 -0.68 4.49
C GLU A 158 25.60 0.30 3.70
N CYS A 159 25.77 0.38 2.38
CA CYS A 159 24.97 1.28 1.55
C CYS A 159 23.47 0.93 1.43
N VAL A 160 23.05 -0.31 1.69
CA VAL A 160 21.64 -0.74 1.58
C VAL A 160 20.78 -0.21 2.76
N GLY A 161 21.39 0.34 3.81
CA GLY A 161 20.70 0.78 5.04
C GLY A 161 20.55 2.30 5.24
N ASP A 162 21.33 3.13 4.56
CA ASP A 162 21.49 4.56 4.90
C ASP A 162 20.42 5.50 4.29
N ASN A 163 19.43 4.97 3.59
CA ASN A 163 18.39 5.77 2.91
C ASN A 163 17.08 5.92 3.72
N ALA A 164 17.13 5.76 5.05
CA ALA A 164 15.97 5.81 5.95
C ALA A 164 15.79 7.18 6.60
#